data_AF-A0A1M3GA73-F1
#
_entry.id   AF-A0A1M3GA73-F1
#
_cell.length_a   1.000
_cell.length_b   1.000
_cell.length_c   1.000
_cell.angle_alpha   90.00
_cell.angle_beta   90.00
_cell.angle_gamma   90.00
#
_symmetry.space_group_name_H-M   'P 1'
#
loop_
_entity.id
_entity.type
_entity.pdbx_description
1 polymer ?
#
loop_
_entity_poly.entity_id
_entity_poly.type
_entity_poly.pdbx_seq_one_letter_code
_entity_poly.pdbx_strand_id
1 'polypeptide(L)'
;METFFKILLTSDSLEERPPISYRICEYFDEFISERIQEKKPKLISKKWKTDLAIYFMTEGERGPKGIFLAKKPRTIKSEGLKLYEMVVPLKLITNANDPHRKAIEIIYEGIKIFFTSTYKSVSSEFMDELWKEVDLKYLLSLPYPAPLKEQRYVGDYLHVKPDGTIGTVQV
;
A
#
# COMPACT_ATOMS: atom_id res chain seq x y z
N MET A 1 4.52 19.69 -3.01
CA MET A 1 5.43 18.99 -3.96
C MET A 1 4.58 17.96 -4.70
N GLU A 2 4.71 17.79 -6.02
CA GLU A 2 3.91 16.78 -6.73
C GLU A 2 4.48 15.39 -6.42
N THR A 3 3.70 14.53 -5.74
CA THR A 3 4.13 13.18 -5.41
C THR A 3 4.08 12.30 -6.66
N PHE A 4 5.17 11.57 -6.94
CA PHE A 4 5.21 10.65 -8.09
C PHE A 4 4.60 9.28 -7.77
N PHE A 5 4.43 9.02 -6.47
CA PHE A 5 3.98 7.77 -5.87
C PHE A 5 2.85 8.05 -4.89
N LYS A 6 1.80 7.23 -4.94
CA LYS A 6 0.65 7.32 -4.03
C LYS A 6 0.21 5.94 -3.57
N ILE A 7 -0.17 5.82 -2.30
CA ILE A 7 -0.75 4.61 -1.73
C ILE A 7 -2.26 4.76 -1.65
N LEU A 8 -2.97 3.75 -2.14
CA LEU A 8 -4.42 3.65 -2.03
C LEU A 8 -4.76 2.43 -1.17
N LEU A 9 -5.66 2.60 -0.21
CA LEU A 9 -6.12 1.50 0.64
C LEU A 9 -7.52 1.07 0.24
N THR A 10 -7.71 -0.24 0.22
CA THR A 10 -8.96 -0.88 -0.17
C THR A 10 -9.16 -2.13 0.67
N SER A 11 -10.41 -2.52 0.86
CA SER A 11 -10.75 -3.68 1.68
C SER A 11 -11.92 -4.47 1.10
N ASP A 12 -12.12 -5.70 1.60
CA ASP A 12 -13.26 -6.54 1.25
C ASP A 12 -14.58 -6.02 1.86
N SER A 13 -14.53 -5.40 3.04
CA SER A 13 -15.70 -4.88 3.75
C SER A 13 -15.32 -3.78 4.73
N LEU A 14 -16.29 -2.91 5.02
CA LEU A 14 -16.13 -1.80 5.98
C LEU A 14 -15.83 -2.30 7.40
N GLU A 15 -16.41 -3.45 7.76
CA GLU A 15 -16.37 -4.04 9.10
C GLU A 15 -15.03 -4.69 9.41
N GLU A 16 -14.35 -5.25 8.39
CA GLU A 16 -13.12 -6.04 8.58
C GLU A 16 -11.85 -5.25 8.29
N ARG A 17 -11.94 -4.06 7.68
CA ARG A 17 -10.76 -3.31 7.27
C ARG A 17 -9.95 -2.80 8.46
N PRO A 18 -8.61 -2.68 8.33
CA PRO A 18 -7.79 -2.10 9.37
C PRO A 18 -8.25 -0.66 9.66
N PRO A 19 -8.59 -0.31 10.90
CA PRO A 19 -9.08 1.03 11.23
C PRO A 19 -7.92 2.01 11.37
N ILE A 20 -7.13 2.18 10.31
CA ILE A 20 -5.95 3.05 10.28
C ILE A 20 -6.26 4.42 9.69
N SER A 21 -5.52 5.44 10.14
CA SER A 21 -5.65 6.79 9.60
C SER A 21 -5.04 6.89 8.20
N TYR A 22 -5.72 7.58 7.27
CA TYR A 22 -5.21 7.89 5.93
C TYR A 22 -3.90 8.68 5.96
N ARG A 23 -3.61 9.37 7.07
CA ARG A 23 -2.36 10.12 7.28
C ARG A 23 -1.12 9.22 7.30
N ILE A 24 -1.28 7.93 7.57
CA ILE A 24 -0.19 6.95 7.43
C ILE A 24 0.22 6.84 5.95
N CYS A 25 -0.75 6.78 5.04
CA CYS A 25 -0.49 6.76 3.60
C CYS A 25 0.11 8.08 3.14
N GLU A 26 -0.45 9.23 3.55
CA GLU A 26 0.12 10.54 3.19
C GLU A 26 1.57 10.68 3.66
N TYR A 27 1.86 10.25 4.89
CA TYR A 27 3.22 10.24 5.41
C TYR A 27 4.14 9.42 4.52
N PHE A 28 3.77 8.19 4.17
CA PHE A 28 4.63 7.34 3.34
C PHE A 28 4.72 7.84 1.89
N ASP A 29 3.65 8.40 1.33
CA ASP A 29 3.65 8.99 -0.01
C ASP A 29 4.67 10.12 -0.11
N GLU A 30 4.68 11.03 0.87
CA GLU A 30 5.62 12.14 0.96
C GLU A 30 7.04 11.64 1.26
N PHE A 31 7.20 10.84 2.31
CA PHE A 31 8.50 10.31 2.75
C PHE A 31 9.21 9.55 1.63
N ILE A 32 8.53 8.62 0.98
CA ILE A 32 9.10 7.84 -0.12
C ILE A 32 9.39 8.73 -1.31
N SER A 33 8.48 9.67 -1.64
CA SER A 33 8.69 10.58 -2.76
C SER A 33 9.95 11.41 -2.57
N GLU A 34 10.12 12.01 -1.40
CA GLU A 34 11.28 12.81 -1.02
C GLU A 34 12.57 11.96 -1.02
N ARG A 35 12.59 10.85 -0.29
CA ARG A 35 13.80 10.02 -0.16
C ARG A 35 14.25 9.39 -1.47
N ILE A 36 13.30 8.97 -2.32
CA ILE A 36 13.65 8.46 -3.66
C ILE A 36 14.15 9.59 -4.56
N GLN A 37 13.56 10.78 -4.50
CA GLN A 37 14.04 11.94 -5.27
C GLN A 37 15.46 12.33 -4.85
N GLU A 38 15.77 12.33 -3.57
CA GLU A 38 17.10 12.65 -3.03
C GLU A 38 18.13 11.58 -3.41
N LYS A 39 17.84 10.30 -3.11
CA LYS A 39 18.83 9.22 -3.20
C LYS A 39 18.89 8.54 -4.57
N LYS A 40 17.79 8.55 -5.34
CA LYS A 40 17.66 7.87 -6.64
C LYS A 40 16.79 8.68 -7.63
N PRO A 41 17.14 9.94 -7.95
CA PRO A 41 16.29 10.84 -8.77
C PRO A 41 15.93 10.28 -10.15
N LYS A 42 16.76 9.40 -10.71
CA LYS A 42 16.53 8.76 -12.03
C LYS A 42 15.37 7.76 -12.03
N LEU A 43 14.89 7.31 -10.87
CA LEU A 43 13.72 6.43 -10.76
C LEU A 43 12.41 7.15 -11.10
N ILE A 44 12.36 8.47 -10.90
CA ILE A 44 11.15 9.25 -11.10
C ILE A 44 10.94 9.48 -12.59
N SER A 45 10.04 8.71 -13.18
CA SER A 45 9.61 8.94 -14.55
C SER A 45 8.65 10.12 -14.60
N LYS A 46 9.00 11.17 -15.35
CA LYS A 46 8.07 12.28 -15.62
C LYS A 46 6.86 11.90 -16.48
N LYS A 47 6.85 10.68 -17.06
CA LYS A 47 5.83 10.25 -18.02
C LYS A 47 4.62 9.59 -17.36
N TRP A 48 4.81 8.91 -16.24
CA TRP A 48 3.75 8.14 -15.59
C TRP A 48 3.72 8.41 -14.09
N LYS A 49 2.54 8.78 -13.57
CA LYS A 49 2.22 8.69 -12.15
C LYS A 49 2.13 7.22 -11.74
N THR A 50 2.41 6.94 -10.47
CA THR A 50 2.43 5.58 -9.94
C THR A 50 1.54 5.50 -8.70
N ASP A 51 0.54 4.64 -8.75
CA ASP A 51 -0.28 4.33 -7.58
C ASP A 51 -0.03 2.88 -7.17
N LEU A 52 0.09 2.63 -5.87
CA LEU A 52 0.09 1.31 -5.26
C LEU A 52 -1.20 1.15 -4.46
N ALA A 53 -2.13 0.36 -5.00
CA ALA A 53 -3.32 -0.06 -4.27
C ALA A 53 -3.01 -1.29 -3.41
N ILE A 54 -3.25 -1.17 -2.11
CA ILE A 54 -3.15 -2.24 -1.13
C ILE A 54 -4.58 -2.70 -0.79
N TYR A 55 -4.84 -3.97 -1.05
CA TYR A 55 -6.11 -4.65 -0.88
C TYR A 55 -6.02 -5.55 0.35
N PHE A 56 -6.65 -5.13 1.44
CA PHE A 56 -6.77 -5.95 2.63
C PHE A 56 -7.93 -6.92 2.46
N MET A 57 -7.62 -8.21 2.45
CA MET A 57 -8.60 -9.26 2.17
C MET A 57 -8.65 -10.32 3.25
N THR A 58 -9.83 -10.88 3.48
CA THR A 58 -10.00 -11.98 4.43
C THR A 58 -9.38 -13.27 3.86
N GLU A 59 -8.64 -14.00 4.69
CA GLU A 59 -8.07 -15.27 4.27
C GLU A 59 -9.17 -16.34 4.21
N GLY A 60 -9.72 -16.56 3.02
CA GLY A 60 -10.59 -17.69 2.72
C GLY A 60 -9.84 -18.88 2.10
N GLU A 61 -10.57 -19.93 1.71
CA GLU A 61 -10.02 -21.10 1.00
C GLU A 61 -9.28 -20.71 -0.30
N ARG A 62 -9.68 -19.59 -0.91
CA ARG A 62 -9.05 -18.97 -2.09
C ARG A 62 -8.41 -17.60 -1.78
N GLY A 63 -8.35 -17.21 -0.51
CA GLY A 63 -7.79 -15.94 -0.09
C GLY A 63 -6.25 -15.93 -0.13
N PRO A 64 -5.63 -14.74 -0.01
CA PRO A 64 -4.18 -14.63 0.05
C PRO A 64 -3.64 -15.28 1.32
N LYS A 65 -2.63 -16.14 1.20
CA LYS A 65 -1.90 -16.71 2.36
C LYS A 65 -0.70 -15.85 2.80
N GLY A 66 -0.39 -14.80 2.04
CA GLY A 66 0.75 -13.90 2.23
C GLY A 66 0.56 -12.63 1.42
N ILE A 67 1.54 -11.74 1.45
CA ILE A 67 1.50 -10.48 0.69
C ILE A 67 1.89 -10.77 -0.77
N PHE A 68 1.04 -10.37 -1.72
CA PHE A 68 1.27 -10.60 -3.15
C PHE A 68 1.13 -9.33 -3.96
N LEU A 69 2.15 -9.01 -4.77
CA LEU A 69 2.07 -7.98 -5.80
C LEU A 69 1.60 -8.60 -7.12
N ALA A 70 0.60 -7.99 -7.76
CA ALA A 70 0.13 -8.39 -9.07
C ALA A 70 1.26 -8.27 -10.11
N LYS A 71 1.35 -9.25 -11.04
CA LYS A 71 2.46 -9.36 -11.98
C LYS A 71 2.61 -8.18 -12.95
N LYS A 72 1.51 -7.48 -13.26
CA LYS A 72 1.49 -6.38 -14.22
C LYS A 72 0.66 -5.22 -13.67
N PRO A 73 1.12 -3.96 -13.83
CA PRO A 73 0.29 -2.82 -13.49
C PRO A 73 -0.85 -2.65 -14.49
N ARG A 74 -1.98 -2.15 -14.03
CA ARG A 74 -3.01 -1.56 -14.88
C ARG A 74 -2.53 -0.19 -15.37
N THR A 75 -2.62 0.07 -16.67
CA THR A 75 -2.21 1.37 -17.25
C THR A 75 -3.45 2.16 -17.62
N ILE A 76 -3.65 3.31 -16.99
CA ILE A 76 -4.75 4.23 -17.24
C ILE A 76 -4.18 5.37 -18.09
N LYS A 77 -4.21 5.20 -19.42
CA LYS A 77 -3.55 6.12 -20.37
C LYS A 77 -4.10 7.54 -20.32
N SER A 78 -5.40 7.71 -20.11
CA SER A 78 -6.08 9.00 -20.02
C SER A 78 -5.54 9.88 -18.88
N GLU A 79 -5.03 9.26 -17.82
CA GLU A 79 -4.53 9.93 -16.62
C GLU A 79 -3.01 9.91 -16.52
N GLY A 80 -2.32 9.27 -17.48
CA GLY A 80 -0.88 9.05 -17.38
C GLY A 80 -0.50 8.26 -16.13
N LEU A 81 -1.33 7.28 -15.72
CA LEU A 81 -1.17 6.55 -14.45
C LEU A 81 -0.86 5.06 -14.67
N LYS A 82 0.05 4.53 -13.86
CA LYS A 82 0.25 3.08 -13.65
C LYS A 82 -0.21 2.71 -12.26
N LEU A 83 -1.23 1.85 -12.19
CA LEU A 83 -1.76 1.30 -10.95
C LEU A 83 -1.16 -0.10 -10.71
N TYR A 84 -0.45 -0.23 -9.62
CA TYR A 84 0.05 -1.50 -9.10
C TYR A 84 -0.84 -1.97 -7.98
N GLU A 85 -1.00 -3.29 -7.87
CA GLU A 85 -2.03 -3.88 -7.04
C GLU A 85 -1.41 -4.92 -6.14
N MET A 86 -1.65 -4.79 -4.84
CA MET A 86 -1.10 -5.66 -3.83
C MET A 86 -2.21 -6.22 -2.95
N VAL A 87 -2.20 -7.53 -2.75
CA VAL A 87 -3.14 -8.19 -1.87
C VAL A 87 -2.45 -8.54 -0.56
N VAL A 88 -3.10 -8.22 0.56
CA VAL A 88 -2.61 -8.43 1.93
C VAL A 88 -3.68 -9.16 2.74
N PRO A 89 -3.35 -10.30 3.39
CA PRO A 89 -4.27 -10.98 4.27
C PRO A 89 -4.53 -10.16 5.55
N LEU A 90 -5.80 -9.87 5.84
CA LEU A 90 -6.25 -9.12 7.02
C LEU A 90 -5.75 -9.72 8.33
N LYS A 91 -5.71 -11.06 8.42
CA LYS A 91 -5.24 -11.79 9.60
C LYS A 91 -3.85 -11.41 10.07
N LEU A 92 -2.99 -10.91 9.16
CA LEU A 92 -1.63 -10.48 9.51
C LEU A 92 -1.66 -9.26 10.44
N ILE A 93 -2.71 -8.45 10.37
CA ILE A 93 -2.94 -7.28 11.21
C ILE A 93 -3.80 -7.67 12.41
N THR A 94 -4.96 -8.30 12.17
CA THR A 94 -5.96 -8.53 13.23
C THR A 94 -5.46 -9.48 14.32
N ASN A 95 -4.58 -10.42 13.99
CA ASN A 95 -4.04 -11.38 14.95
C ASN A 95 -2.72 -10.94 15.58
N ALA A 96 -2.25 -9.73 15.28
CA ALA A 96 -1.03 -9.20 15.87
C ALA A 96 -1.29 -8.69 17.30
N ASN A 97 -0.27 -8.78 18.17
CA ASN A 97 -0.34 -8.22 19.52
C ASN A 97 -0.54 -6.69 19.51
N ASP A 98 0.00 -6.02 18.48
CA ASP A 98 -0.18 -4.59 18.22
C ASP A 98 -0.65 -4.40 16.77
N PRO A 99 -1.97 -4.45 16.53
CA PRO A 99 -2.54 -4.30 15.19
C PRO A 99 -2.22 -2.95 14.53
N HIS A 100 -2.09 -1.88 15.31
CA HIS A 100 -1.79 -0.55 14.77
C HIS A 100 -0.39 -0.53 14.17
N ARG A 101 0.61 -0.90 14.98
CA ARG A 101 2.00 -1.00 14.53
C ARG A 101 2.13 -1.98 13.38
N LYS A 102 1.43 -3.10 13.45
CA LYS A 102 1.51 -4.12 12.40
C LYS A 102 0.95 -3.64 11.06
N ALA A 103 -0.13 -2.86 11.07
CA ALA A 103 -0.65 -2.26 9.85
C ALA A 103 0.35 -1.29 9.20
N ILE A 104 1.03 -0.46 10.00
CA ILE A 104 2.09 0.44 9.53
C ILE A 104 3.24 -0.36 8.89
N GLU A 105 3.72 -1.39 9.58
CA GLU A 105 4.79 -2.28 9.06
C GLU A 105 4.38 -2.95 7.74
N ILE A 106 3.14 -3.41 7.63
CA ILE A 106 2.63 -4.08 6.44
C ILE A 106 2.52 -3.13 5.25
N ILE A 107 2.08 -1.89 5.47
CA ILE A 107 2.08 -0.88 4.41
C ILE A 107 3.50 -0.65 3.91
N TYR A 108 4.47 -0.51 4.83
CA TYR A 108 5.86 -0.32 4.44
C TYR A 108 6.45 -1.55 3.72
N GLU A 109 6.15 -2.75 4.20
CA GLU A 109 6.54 -3.99 3.53
C GLU A 109 5.97 -4.06 2.11
N GLY A 110 4.73 -3.59 1.92
CA GLY A 110 4.12 -3.47 0.60
C GLY A 110 4.86 -2.50 -0.32
N ILE A 111 5.26 -1.33 0.20
CA ILE A 111 6.10 -0.37 -0.53
C ILE A 111 7.43 -1.03 -0.91
N LYS A 112 8.09 -1.72 0.04
CA LYS A 112 9.36 -2.43 -0.20
C LYS A 112 9.24 -3.46 -1.30
N ILE A 113 8.22 -4.34 -1.25
CA ILE A 113 7.96 -5.35 -2.28
C ILE A 113 7.72 -4.67 -3.63
N PHE A 114 6.92 -3.60 -3.67
CA PHE A 114 6.65 -2.85 -4.90
C PHE A 114 7.94 -2.31 -5.52
N PHE A 115 8.76 -1.57 -4.75
CA PHE A 115 9.95 -0.93 -5.31
C PHE A 115 11.01 -1.93 -5.76
N THR A 116 11.27 -2.97 -4.95
CA THR A 116 12.28 -4.00 -5.27
C THR A 116 11.85 -4.87 -6.45
N SER A 117 10.56 -5.15 -6.60
CA SER A 117 10.04 -5.93 -7.73
C SER A 117 9.97 -5.12 -9.03
N THR A 118 9.67 -3.83 -8.93
CA THR A 118 9.41 -2.97 -10.11
C THR A 118 10.70 -2.34 -10.65
N TYR A 119 11.64 -1.97 -9.76
CA TYR A 119 12.83 -1.22 -10.11
C TYR A 119 14.10 -2.00 -9.77
N LYS A 120 14.74 -2.58 -10.79
CA LYS A 120 15.96 -3.39 -10.63
C LYS A 120 17.11 -2.70 -9.88
N SER A 121 17.14 -1.37 -9.85
CA SER A 121 18.15 -0.58 -9.14
C SER A 121 17.82 -0.30 -7.67
N VAL A 122 16.68 -0.76 -7.16
CA VAL A 122 16.28 -0.67 -5.76
C VAL A 122 16.47 -2.05 -5.13
N SER A 123 17.38 -2.14 -4.17
CA SER A 123 17.63 -3.37 -3.42
C SER A 123 16.80 -3.42 -2.13
N SER A 124 16.70 -4.60 -1.52
CA SER A 124 16.04 -4.76 -0.22
C SER A 124 16.74 -3.93 0.85
N GLU A 125 18.08 -3.95 0.86
CA GLU A 125 18.92 -3.27 1.86
C GLU A 125 18.68 -1.77 1.82
N PHE A 126 18.53 -1.19 0.63
CA PHE A 126 18.18 0.22 0.47
C PHE A 126 16.83 0.55 1.11
N MET A 127 15.82 -0.30 0.93
CA MET A 127 14.51 -0.10 1.57
C MET A 127 14.58 -0.34 3.09
N ASP A 128 15.42 -1.26 3.55
CA ASP A 128 15.63 -1.51 4.99
C ASP A 128 16.36 -0.34 5.68
N GLU A 129 17.24 0.36 4.97
CA GLU A 129 17.85 1.61 5.44
C GLU A 129 16.81 2.74 5.52
N LEU A 130 15.97 2.90 4.50
CA LEU A 130 14.90 3.91 4.54
C LEU A 130 13.92 3.68 5.71
N TRP A 131 13.64 2.42 6.06
CA TRP A 131 12.77 2.11 7.19
C TRP A 131 13.28 2.70 8.51
N LYS A 132 14.60 2.77 8.70
CA LYS A 132 15.22 3.32 9.91
C LYS A 132 15.05 4.84 10.03
N GLU A 133 14.74 5.51 8.92
CA GLU A 133 14.50 6.96 8.88
C GLU A 133 13.01 7.31 9.07
N VAL A 134 12.13 6.31 9.09
CA VAL A 134 10.69 6.51 9.31
C VAL A 134 10.45 7.00 10.74
N ASP A 135 9.65 8.06 10.86
CA ASP A 135 9.17 8.59 12.14
C ASP A 135 8.04 7.71 12.67
N LEU A 136 8.43 6.54 13.19
CA LEU A 136 7.49 5.58 13.77
C LEU A 136 6.77 6.16 14.98
N LYS A 137 7.38 7.11 15.70
CA LYS A 137 6.75 7.77 16.85
C LYS A 137 5.56 8.61 16.39
N TYR A 138 5.70 9.37 15.32
CA TYR A 138 4.59 10.10 14.70
C TYR A 138 3.51 9.13 14.22
N LEU A 139 3.86 8.10 13.45
CA LEU A 139 2.89 7.15 12.90
C LEU A 139 2.08 6.46 14.01
N LEU A 140 2.73 6.05 15.09
CA LEU A 140 2.06 5.43 16.24
C LEU A 140 1.23 6.41 17.09
N SER A 141 1.46 7.72 16.95
CA SER A 141 0.65 8.75 17.63
C SER A 141 -0.70 9.03 16.95
N LEU A 142 -0.87 8.56 15.71
CA LEU A 142 -2.13 8.70 14.97
C LEU A 142 -3.25 7.87 15.63
N PRO A 143 -4.52 8.29 15.50
CA PRO A 143 -5.64 7.62 16.15
C PRO A 143 -5.80 6.18 15.65
N TYR A 144 -5.93 5.25 16.60
CA TYR A 144 -6.23 3.84 16.32
C TYR A 144 -7.15 3.27 17.41
N PRO A 145 -8.36 2.78 17.08
CA PRO A 145 -8.97 2.78 15.75
C PRO A 145 -9.27 4.22 15.27
N ALA A 146 -8.90 4.54 14.03
CA ALA A 146 -9.22 5.81 13.41
C ALA A 146 -10.73 5.91 13.11
N PRO A 147 -11.38 7.07 13.30
CA PRO A 147 -12.76 7.28 12.87
C PRO A 147 -12.93 7.04 11.36
N LEU A 148 -14.10 6.58 10.91
CA LEU A 148 -14.34 6.27 9.48
C LEU A 148 -13.95 7.41 8.52
N LYS A 149 -14.23 8.67 8.90
CA LYS A 149 -13.87 9.87 8.12
C LYS A 149 -12.35 10.04 7.95
N GLU A 150 -11.58 9.52 8.89
CA GLU A 150 -10.11 9.53 8.93
C GLU A 150 -9.50 8.26 8.31
N GLN A 151 -10.28 7.30 7.80
CA GLN A 151 -9.71 6.11 7.16
C GLN A 151 -9.52 6.29 5.64
N ARG A 152 -10.47 6.96 4.97
CA ARG A 152 -10.45 7.31 3.52
C ARG A 152 -10.03 6.17 2.57
N TYR A 153 -10.48 4.95 2.82
CA TYR A 153 -10.31 3.84 1.88
C TYR A 153 -11.04 4.17 0.57
N VAL A 154 -10.44 3.80 -0.57
CA VAL A 154 -10.98 4.13 -1.90
C VAL A 154 -12.08 3.17 -2.36
N GLY A 155 -12.29 2.06 -1.64
CA GLY A 155 -13.34 1.09 -1.90
C GLY A 155 -13.38 -0.03 -0.86
N ASP A 156 -14.57 -0.62 -0.70
CA ASP A 156 -14.86 -1.68 0.27
C ASP A 156 -15.54 -2.90 -0.40
N TYR A 157 -15.28 -3.18 -1.70
CA TYR A 157 -16.03 -4.20 -2.48
C TYR A 157 -15.23 -4.84 -3.63
N LEU A 158 -14.19 -5.60 -3.31
CA LEU A 158 -13.34 -6.22 -4.34
C LEU A 158 -13.26 -7.73 -4.18
N HIS A 159 -13.29 -8.43 -5.32
CA HIS A 159 -13.06 -9.87 -5.38
C HIS A 159 -11.84 -10.18 -6.27
N VAL A 160 -10.99 -11.09 -5.79
CA VAL A 160 -9.89 -11.66 -6.57
C VAL A 160 -10.39 -12.88 -7.34
N LYS A 161 -10.27 -12.85 -8.67
CA LYS A 161 -10.60 -13.96 -9.54
C LYS A 161 -9.54 -15.07 -9.47
N PRO A 162 -9.85 -16.31 -9.85
CA PRO A 162 -8.90 -17.44 -9.83
C PRO A 162 -7.62 -17.23 -10.65
N ASP A 163 -7.65 -16.31 -11.62
CA ASP A 163 -6.49 -15.94 -12.45
C ASP A 163 -5.59 -14.86 -11.82
N GLY A 164 -5.92 -14.42 -10.60
CA GLY A 164 -5.20 -13.38 -9.86
C GLY A 164 -5.56 -11.95 -10.26
N THR A 165 -6.61 -11.76 -11.08
CA THR A 165 -7.12 -10.42 -11.40
C THR A 165 -8.07 -9.91 -10.32
N ILE A 166 -8.01 -8.62 -10.03
CA ILE A 166 -8.87 -7.95 -9.05
C ILE A 166 -10.04 -7.29 -9.79
N GLY A 167 -11.28 -7.60 -9.39
CA GLY A 167 -12.50 -6.98 -9.93
C GLY A 167 -13.32 -6.30 -8.85
N THR A 168 -14.00 -5.21 -9.20
CA THR A 168 -15.00 -4.52 -8.36
C THR A 168 -16.36 -5.18 -8.50
N VAL A 169 -17.07 -5.38 -7.39
CA VAL A 169 -18.50 -5.73 -7.44
C VAL A 169 -19.27 -4.46 -7.78
N GLN A 170 -19.92 -4.43 -8.94
CA GLN A 170 -20.97 -3.44 -9.19
C GLN A 170 -22.23 -3.93 -8.48
N VAL A 171 -22.79 -3.10 -7.62
CA VAL A 171 -24.18 -3.23 -7.16
C VAL A 171 -25.09 -2.60 -8.20
#